data_AF-A0A2M8BCF5-F1
#
_entry.id   AF-A0A2M8BCF5-F1
#
_cell.length_a   1.000
_cell.length_b   1.000
_cell.length_c   1.000
_cell.angle_alpha   90.00
_cell.angle_beta   90.00
_cell.angle_gamma   90.00
#
_symmetry.space_group_name_H-M   'P 1'
#
loop_
_entity.id
_entity.type
_entity.pdbx_description
1 polymer ?
#
loop_
_entity_poly.entity_id
_entity_poly.type
_entity_poly.pdbx_seq_one_letter_code
_entity_poly.pdbx_strand_id
1 'polypeptide(L)'
;MRPFGVGSRSVLELATSYRHPAPKRCRKMQEKPPKRASLSVRAVTALYTAVAVLLLPLWLLILSRRRLRLPLGERLGRVPAGSPHRNPGAGCVLTHAASAGDVQAVIPLLRQLRAHDPELHLVLTTQTRSGRALAQALELGLDVRALPVDAWPWVDRFVAELAPNVVVLEYLELWPRLLRKVKAHGATVILQNARLHPRRRGRYASGFYRELLSLVDFCTARSASDAAALGRLGVQAEVFAHSKHTTLAGQEAPQVRALLAARGLSGLERESTWLAGSLHVEEADAVLRAQVALGSSRQLLLVPRYPEHGAAIAEKAARLGLSVRRLAAAGVVAGDEQAQVHVVETVGELRTLYAAAAVALVGGTLCRRGGQNPLEAAVAGCAVVVGPHTDQIHEELQALNGGFSCDAEGLAATLECAFQVGGETSMEAVETLVLDAQRGVEKVAAEVLRALTLAS
;
A
#
# COMPACT_ATOMS: atom_id res chain seq x y z
N MET A 1 26.90 1.50 -15.55
CA MET A 1 26.32 0.71 -14.45
C MET A 1 27.42 0.28 -13.48
N ARG A 2 27.51 0.88 -12.30
CA ARG A 2 28.34 0.37 -11.19
C ARG A 2 27.43 -0.42 -10.24
N PRO A 3 27.84 -1.58 -9.70
CA PRO A 3 27.03 -2.32 -8.74
C PRO A 3 27.01 -1.54 -7.42
N PHE A 4 25.81 -1.31 -6.88
CA PHE A 4 25.63 -0.72 -5.55
C PHE A 4 26.07 -1.76 -4.51
N GLY A 5 27.21 -1.51 -3.86
CA GLY A 5 27.59 -2.19 -2.65
C GLY A 5 26.66 -1.76 -1.51
N VAL A 6 25.86 -2.69 -1.01
CA VAL A 6 25.08 -2.51 0.22
C VAL A 6 26.08 -2.46 1.38
N GLY A 7 26.41 -1.26 1.84
CA GLY A 7 27.11 -1.07 3.09
C GLY A 7 26.18 -1.46 4.24
N SER A 8 26.38 -2.64 4.81
CA SER A 8 25.72 -3.10 6.03
C SER A 8 26.16 -2.25 7.22
N ARG A 9 25.52 -1.10 7.44
CA ARG A 9 25.59 -0.40 8.73
C ARG A 9 24.56 -1.01 9.66
N SER A 10 24.99 -1.37 10.87
CA SER A 10 24.07 -1.97 11.85
C SER A 10 23.04 -0.95 12.32
N VAL A 11 21.81 -1.39 12.63
CA VAL A 11 20.74 -0.54 13.18
C VAL A 11 21.19 0.21 14.45
N LEU A 12 22.16 -0.35 15.19
CA LEU A 12 22.82 0.29 16.34
C LEU A 12 23.71 1.49 15.95
N GLU A 13 24.39 1.45 14.81
CA GLU A 13 25.23 2.57 14.36
C GLU A 13 24.38 3.80 14.00
N LEU A 14 23.22 3.60 13.37
CA LEU A 14 22.25 4.67 13.11
C LEU A 14 21.60 5.21 14.40
N ALA A 15 21.39 4.37 15.41
CA ALA A 15 20.92 4.80 16.72
C ALA A 15 21.94 5.67 17.46
N THR A 16 23.24 5.47 17.24
CA THR A 16 24.31 6.27 17.87
C THR A 16 24.69 7.54 17.11
N SER A 17 24.48 7.61 15.79
CA SER A 17 24.83 8.80 14.98
C SER A 17 23.83 9.96 15.13
N TYR A 18 22.62 9.69 15.63
CA TYR A 18 21.63 10.72 15.97
C TYR A 18 21.72 11.11 17.46
N ARG A 19 22.83 11.75 17.86
CA ARG A 19 22.83 12.54 19.10
C ARG A 19 22.07 13.85 18.88
N HIS A 20 20.75 13.81 18.97
CA HIS A 20 20.01 15.04 19.30
C HIS A 20 20.38 15.47 20.72
N PRO A 21 20.48 16.79 21.01
CA PRO A 21 20.65 17.26 22.37
C PRO A 21 19.50 16.72 23.20
N ALA A 22 19.83 16.07 24.32
CA ALA A 22 18.85 15.58 25.28
C ALA A 22 17.75 16.63 25.49
N PRO A 23 16.46 16.28 25.37
CA PRO A 23 15.40 17.25 25.59
C PRO A 23 15.49 17.72 27.04
N LYS A 24 16.04 18.91 27.26
CA LYS A 24 15.96 19.66 28.51
C LYS A 24 14.52 20.13 28.71
N ARG A 25 13.58 19.18 28.91
CA ARG A 25 12.21 19.34 29.42
C ARG A 25 11.46 18.01 29.32
N CYS A 26 11.89 17.00 30.07
CA CYS A 26 11.10 15.75 30.23
C CYS A 26 11.21 15.17 31.65
N ARG A 27 11.11 16.04 32.69
CA ARG A 27 11.07 15.59 34.09
C ARG A 27 10.00 16.27 34.96
N LYS A 28 8.99 16.90 34.35
CA LYS A 28 7.86 17.54 35.07
C LYS A 28 6.46 17.23 34.52
N MET A 29 6.30 16.13 33.76
CA MET A 29 4.99 15.58 33.40
C MET A 29 4.88 14.12 33.86
N GLN A 30 5.11 13.88 35.14
CA GLN A 30 4.47 12.79 35.85
C GLN A 30 3.52 13.46 36.86
N GLU A 31 2.29 12.92 36.96
CA GLU A 31 1.18 13.36 37.81
C GLU A 31 0.28 14.49 37.29
N LYS A 32 -0.23 14.37 36.06
CA LYS A 32 -1.63 14.78 35.84
C LYS A 32 -2.43 13.58 35.35
N PRO A 33 -3.44 13.10 36.09
CA PRO A 33 -4.33 12.07 35.58
C PRO A 33 -4.93 12.57 34.25
N PRO A 34 -5.22 11.68 33.28
CA PRO A 34 -5.86 12.08 32.03
C PRO A 34 -7.09 12.93 32.37
N LYS A 35 -7.18 14.14 31.79
CA LYS A 35 -8.35 15.01 31.99
C LYS A 35 -9.59 14.15 31.71
N ARG A 36 -10.49 14.05 32.71
CA ARG A 36 -11.72 13.26 32.57
C ARG A 36 -12.41 13.67 31.25
N ALA A 37 -12.71 12.69 30.40
CA ALA A 37 -13.45 12.90 29.17
C ALA A 37 -14.67 13.79 29.43
N SER A 38 -14.92 14.79 28.57
CA SER A 38 -16.08 15.66 28.73
C SER A 38 -17.35 14.82 28.72
N LEU A 39 -18.40 15.30 29.42
CA LEU A 39 -19.70 14.62 29.47
C LEU A 39 -20.23 14.26 28.08
N SER A 40 -19.99 15.13 27.09
CA SER A 40 -20.31 14.90 25.68
C SER A 40 -19.54 13.72 25.06
N VAL A 41 -18.24 13.56 25.31
CA VAL A 41 -17.48 12.43 24.75
C VAL A 41 -17.86 11.10 25.42
N ARG A 42 -18.15 11.12 26.72
CA ARG A 42 -18.67 9.95 27.45
C ARG A 42 -20.03 9.51 26.91
N ALA A 43 -20.95 10.45 26.68
CA ALA A 43 -22.26 10.16 26.11
C ALA A 43 -22.15 9.61 24.67
N VAL A 44 -21.31 10.19 23.82
CA VAL A 44 -21.06 9.68 22.46
C VAL A 44 -20.45 8.28 22.50
N THR A 45 -19.52 8.01 23.42
CA THR A 45 -18.90 6.69 23.57
C THR A 45 -19.91 5.65 24.07
N ALA A 46 -20.77 6.01 25.02
CA ALA A 46 -21.83 5.14 25.51
C ALA A 46 -22.85 4.84 24.42
N LEU A 47 -23.27 5.85 23.64
CA LEU A 47 -24.17 5.67 22.50
C LEU A 47 -23.53 4.80 21.41
N TYR A 48 -22.27 5.04 21.05
CA TYR A 48 -21.52 4.21 20.11
C TYR A 48 -21.50 2.74 20.57
N THR A 49 -21.20 2.50 21.85
CA THR A 49 -21.15 1.15 22.43
C THR A 49 -22.53 0.51 22.42
N ALA A 50 -23.58 1.24 22.82
CA ALA A 50 -24.95 0.74 22.85
C ALA A 50 -25.46 0.38 21.43
N VAL A 51 -25.19 1.23 20.44
CA VAL A 51 -25.53 0.95 19.03
C VAL A 51 -24.74 -0.24 18.50
N ALA A 52 -23.44 -0.34 18.79
CA ALA A 52 -22.62 -1.48 18.36
C ALA A 52 -23.13 -2.80 18.95
N VAL A 53 -23.52 -2.82 20.23
CA VAL A 53 -24.09 -4.00 20.89
C VAL A 53 -25.48 -4.32 20.35
N LEU A 54 -26.33 -3.31 20.14
CA LEU A 54 -27.69 -3.50 19.60
C LEU A 54 -27.68 -4.03 18.16
N LEU A 55 -26.76 -3.55 17.33
CA LEU A 55 -26.60 -3.98 15.94
C LEU A 55 -25.81 -5.28 15.81
N LEU A 56 -25.17 -5.77 16.87
CA LEU A 56 -24.39 -7.00 16.87
C LEU A 56 -25.15 -8.21 16.30
N PRO A 57 -26.37 -8.59 16.76
CA PRO A 57 -27.07 -9.76 16.24
C PRO A 57 -27.38 -9.65 14.75
N LEU A 58 -27.76 -8.46 14.27
CA LEU A 58 -27.98 -8.22 12.84
C LEU A 58 -26.66 -8.31 12.05
N TRP A 59 -25.59 -7.75 12.60
CA TRP A 59 -24.25 -7.79 12.00
C TRP A 59 -23.71 -9.23 11.93
N LEU A 60 -23.88 -10.02 12.99
CA LEU A 60 -23.57 -11.45 13.03
C LEU A 60 -24.43 -12.27 12.06
N LEU A 61 -25.71 -11.91 11.89
CA LEU A 61 -26.61 -12.54 10.91
C LEU A 61 -26.19 -12.24 9.46
N ILE A 62 -25.75 -11.02 9.18
CA ILE A 62 -25.23 -10.64 7.85
C ILE A 62 -23.95 -11.41 7.53
N LEU A 63 -23.06 -11.55 8.51
CA LEU A 63 -21.81 -12.31 8.36
C LEU A 63 -22.03 -13.82 8.26
N SER A 64 -23.03 -14.37 8.97
CA SER A 64 -23.35 -15.80 8.89
C SER A 64 -23.98 -16.17 7.55
N ARG A 65 -24.71 -15.24 6.91
CA ARG A 65 -25.45 -15.45 5.66
C ARG A 65 -24.67 -15.20 4.37
N ARG A 66 -23.38 -14.81 4.41
CA ARG A 66 -22.58 -14.55 3.20
C ARG A 66 -21.21 -15.23 3.21
N ARG A 67 -20.57 -15.29 2.03
CA ARG A 67 -19.15 -15.64 1.76
C ARG A 67 -18.16 -14.66 2.44
N LEU A 68 -18.43 -14.21 3.67
CA LEU A 68 -17.68 -13.23 4.46
C LEU A 68 -17.15 -13.80 5.80
N ARG A 69 -17.29 -15.10 6.04
CA ARG A 69 -16.92 -15.78 7.30
C ARG A 69 -15.46 -15.51 7.71
N LEU A 70 -15.24 -14.50 8.55
CA LEU A 70 -14.12 -14.47 9.50
C LEU A 70 -14.53 -15.30 10.73
N PRO A 71 -13.60 -15.88 11.49
CA PRO A 71 -13.93 -16.71 12.64
C PRO A 71 -14.70 -15.93 13.70
N LEU A 72 -15.92 -16.38 14.01
CA LEU A 72 -16.81 -15.72 14.98
C LEU A 72 -16.17 -15.63 16.37
N GLY A 73 -15.43 -16.68 16.78
CA GLY A 73 -14.71 -16.70 18.05
C GLY A 73 -13.75 -15.52 18.18
N GLU A 74 -12.95 -15.27 17.16
CA GLU A 74 -12.00 -14.13 17.12
C GLU A 74 -12.74 -12.79 17.15
N ARG A 75 -13.85 -12.65 16.41
CA ARG A 75 -14.69 -11.44 16.44
C ARG A 75 -15.31 -11.15 17.80
N LEU A 76 -15.55 -12.19 18.60
CA LEU A 76 -15.96 -12.05 20.00
C LEU A 76 -14.75 -11.89 20.94
N GLY A 77 -13.53 -11.77 20.41
CA GLY A 77 -12.29 -11.56 21.15
C GLY A 77 -11.71 -12.82 21.78
N ARG A 78 -11.99 -14.02 21.25
CA ARG A 78 -11.41 -15.28 21.77
C ARG A 78 -9.99 -15.40 21.24
N VAL A 79 -9.03 -15.58 22.12
CA VAL A 79 -7.66 -15.99 21.80
C VAL A 79 -7.50 -17.46 22.19
N PRO A 80 -7.46 -18.39 21.23
CA PRO A 80 -7.24 -19.81 21.53
C PRO A 80 -5.92 -20.01 22.30
N ALA A 81 -5.94 -20.93 23.27
CA ALA A 81 -4.72 -21.36 23.96
C ALA A 81 -3.77 -22.05 22.95
N GLY A 82 -2.47 -21.76 23.05
CA GLY A 82 -1.48 -22.29 22.11
C GLY A 82 -1.33 -21.48 20.82
N SER A 83 -1.67 -20.19 20.84
CA SER A 83 -1.31 -19.26 19.76
C SER A 83 0.15 -19.46 19.36
N PRO A 84 0.45 -19.71 18.08
CA PRO A 84 1.82 -19.88 17.63
C PRO A 84 2.63 -18.62 17.99
N HIS A 85 3.88 -18.82 18.41
CA HIS A 85 4.86 -17.76 18.71
C HIS A 85 4.59 -16.89 19.94
N ARG A 86 3.73 -17.33 20.87
CA ARG A 86 3.67 -16.69 22.19
C ARG A 86 4.81 -17.20 23.07
N ASN A 87 6.00 -16.61 22.94
CA ASN A 87 7.11 -16.89 23.86
C ASN A 87 6.88 -16.10 25.18
N PRO A 88 6.70 -16.76 26.34
CA PRO A 88 6.53 -16.06 27.61
C PRO A 88 7.76 -15.19 27.92
N GLY A 89 7.58 -13.86 27.92
CA GLY A 89 8.65 -12.89 28.15
C GLY A 89 9.07 -12.10 26.90
N ALA A 90 8.69 -12.54 25.70
CA ALA A 90 8.87 -11.74 24.49
C ALA A 90 7.80 -10.64 24.37
N GLY A 91 8.20 -9.50 23.82
CA GLY A 91 7.28 -8.39 23.60
C GLY A 91 6.21 -8.69 22.56
N CYS A 92 4.98 -8.25 22.80
CA CYS A 92 3.83 -8.39 21.92
C CYS A 92 3.57 -7.10 21.13
N VAL A 93 3.61 -7.20 19.79
CA VAL A 93 3.28 -6.12 18.87
C VAL A 93 1.98 -6.46 18.16
N LEU A 94 0.92 -5.69 18.44
CA LEU A 94 -0.36 -5.80 17.77
C LEU A 94 -0.44 -4.81 16.60
N THR A 95 -0.41 -5.31 15.37
CA THR A 95 -0.62 -4.50 14.17
C THR A 95 -2.06 -4.68 13.67
N HIS A 96 -2.73 -3.58 13.33
CA HIS A 96 -4.04 -3.61 12.71
C HIS A 96 -4.02 -3.00 11.31
N ALA A 97 -4.47 -3.79 10.33
CA ALA A 97 -4.59 -3.43 8.93
C ALA A 97 -5.94 -3.94 8.38
N ALA A 98 -6.88 -3.04 8.15
CA ALA A 98 -8.29 -3.39 7.92
C ALA A 98 -8.51 -4.21 6.63
N SER A 99 -7.80 -3.89 5.55
CA SER A 99 -7.96 -4.47 4.22
C SER A 99 -6.69 -5.15 3.70
N ALA A 100 -6.76 -5.81 2.54
CA ALA A 100 -5.58 -6.37 1.88
C ALA A 100 -4.54 -5.31 1.50
N GLY A 101 -4.97 -4.11 1.08
CA GLY A 101 -4.05 -3.00 0.78
C GLY A 101 -3.34 -2.50 2.03
N ASP A 102 -4.06 -2.43 3.16
CA ASP A 102 -3.45 -2.06 4.44
C ASP A 102 -2.47 -3.14 4.92
N VAL A 103 -2.80 -4.42 4.69
CA VAL A 103 -1.87 -5.52 5.01
C VAL A 103 -0.60 -5.38 4.18
N GLN A 104 -0.69 -5.08 2.88
CA GLN A 104 0.48 -4.80 2.04
C GLN A 104 1.34 -3.66 2.60
N ALA A 105 0.71 -2.61 3.13
CA ALA A 105 1.39 -1.45 3.69
C ALA A 105 2.18 -1.76 4.97
N VAL A 106 1.75 -2.74 5.77
CA VAL A 106 2.44 -3.11 7.04
C VAL A 106 3.43 -4.27 6.90
N ILE A 107 3.44 -5.02 5.79
CA ILE A 107 4.41 -6.11 5.54
C ILE A 107 5.87 -5.66 5.74
N PRO A 108 6.34 -4.52 5.19
CA PRO A 108 7.73 -4.10 5.35
C PRO A 108 8.13 -3.92 6.82
N LEU A 109 7.24 -3.31 7.63
CA LEU A 109 7.42 -3.16 9.07
C LEU A 109 7.52 -4.52 9.76
N LEU A 110 6.58 -5.42 9.49
CA LEU A 110 6.56 -6.75 10.11
C LEU A 110 7.80 -7.58 9.76
N ARG A 111 8.30 -7.48 8.52
CA ARG A 111 9.56 -8.11 8.10
C ARG A 111 10.75 -7.57 8.89
N GLN A 112 10.83 -6.24 9.04
CA GLN A 112 11.92 -5.61 9.78
C GLN A 112 11.90 -5.98 11.27
N LEU A 113 10.71 -6.01 11.89
CA LEU A 113 10.56 -6.43 13.29
C LEU A 113 10.95 -7.90 13.48
N ARG A 114 10.48 -8.81 12.61
CA ARG A 114 10.84 -10.24 12.68
C ARG A 114 12.34 -10.48 12.45
N ALA A 115 12.95 -9.72 11.54
CA ALA A 115 14.39 -9.80 11.29
C ALA A 115 15.22 -9.28 12.47
N HIS A 116 14.69 -8.31 13.23
CA HIS A 116 15.35 -7.77 14.42
C HIS A 116 15.29 -8.73 15.61
N ASP A 117 14.11 -9.30 15.87
CA ASP A 117 13.90 -10.23 16.97
C ASP A 117 12.93 -11.36 16.54
N PRO A 118 13.48 -12.58 16.30
CA PRO A 118 12.70 -13.76 15.94
C PRO A 118 11.70 -14.21 17.01
N GLU A 119 11.84 -13.77 18.27
CA GLU A 119 10.99 -14.20 19.38
C GLU A 119 9.77 -13.29 19.60
N LEU A 120 9.72 -12.11 18.96
CA LEU A 120 8.58 -11.19 19.10
C LEU A 120 7.26 -11.89 18.75
N HIS A 121 6.26 -11.66 19.60
CA HIS A 121 4.90 -12.06 19.30
C HIS A 121 4.26 -11.01 18.40
N LEU A 122 4.34 -11.24 17.09
CA LEU A 122 3.75 -10.38 16.08
C LEU A 122 2.31 -10.81 15.77
N VAL A 123 1.35 -10.00 16.21
CA VAL A 123 -0.08 -10.21 15.97
C VAL A 123 -0.55 -9.29 14.86
N LEU A 124 -1.12 -9.84 13.79
CA LEU A 124 -1.69 -9.06 12.70
C LEU A 124 -3.21 -9.26 12.65
N THR A 125 -3.96 -8.18 12.85
CA THR A 125 -5.41 -8.20 12.75
C THR A 125 -5.90 -7.57 11.45
N THR A 126 -6.87 -8.20 10.80
CA THR A 126 -7.51 -7.70 9.57
C THR A 126 -9.00 -8.03 9.51
N GLN A 127 -9.76 -7.27 8.74
CA GLN A 127 -11.23 -7.41 8.66
C GLN A 127 -11.70 -8.01 7.33
N THR A 128 -10.78 -8.29 6.40
CA THR A 128 -11.11 -8.80 5.06
C THR A 128 -10.54 -10.20 4.85
N ARG A 129 -11.22 -11.00 4.02
CA ARG A 129 -10.75 -12.34 3.63
C ARG A 129 -9.46 -12.28 2.82
N SER A 130 -9.39 -11.33 1.88
CA SER A 130 -8.18 -11.09 1.07
C SER A 130 -7.02 -10.64 1.94
N GLY A 131 -7.24 -9.74 2.91
CA GLY A 131 -6.20 -9.35 3.87
C GLY A 131 -5.74 -10.52 4.73
N ARG A 132 -6.66 -11.36 5.20
CA ARG A 132 -6.31 -12.57 5.98
C ARG A 132 -5.52 -13.57 5.16
N ALA A 133 -5.96 -13.87 3.94
CA ALA A 133 -5.27 -14.79 3.05
C ALA A 133 -3.86 -14.29 2.72
N LEU A 134 -3.71 -13.00 2.43
CA LEU A 134 -2.41 -12.37 2.22
C LEU A 134 -1.52 -12.49 3.46
N ALA A 135 -2.04 -12.17 4.64
CA ALA A 135 -1.31 -12.25 5.89
C ALA A 135 -0.87 -13.68 6.24
N GLN A 136 -1.72 -14.69 6.00
CA GLN A 136 -1.41 -16.10 6.26
C GLN A 136 -0.41 -16.68 5.28
N ALA A 137 -0.33 -16.15 4.06
CA ALA A 137 0.67 -16.55 3.07
C ALA A 137 2.08 -16.00 3.39
N LEU A 138 2.22 -15.14 4.39
CA LEU A 138 3.52 -14.62 4.82
C LEU A 138 4.24 -15.64 5.70
N GLU A 139 5.43 -16.05 5.28
CA GLU A 139 6.34 -16.91 6.04
C GLU A 139 7.08 -16.12 7.14
N LEU A 140 6.33 -15.38 7.98
CA LEU A 140 6.84 -14.54 9.07
C LEU A 140 6.42 -15.00 10.46
N GLY A 141 5.75 -16.15 10.57
CA GLY A 141 5.24 -16.65 11.85
C GLY A 141 4.30 -15.66 12.53
N LEU A 142 3.37 -15.07 11.77
CA LEU A 142 2.41 -14.10 12.30
C LEU A 142 1.23 -14.81 12.96
N ASP A 143 0.78 -14.25 14.09
CA ASP A 143 -0.51 -14.60 14.68
C ASP A 143 -1.62 -13.78 14.00
N VAL A 144 -2.19 -14.36 12.94
CA VAL A 144 -3.18 -13.68 12.07
C VAL A 144 -4.60 -13.86 12.58
N ARG A 145 -5.28 -12.76 12.88
CA ARG A 145 -6.63 -12.77 13.48
C ARG A 145 -7.60 -11.76 12.86
N ALA A 146 -8.88 -11.97 13.10
CA ALA A 146 -9.87 -10.92 12.95
C ALA A 146 -9.82 -9.98 14.16
N LEU A 147 -9.85 -8.67 13.92
CA LEU A 147 -10.04 -7.70 15.01
C LEU A 147 -11.40 -7.98 15.70
N PRO A 148 -11.52 -7.98 17.03
CA PRO A 148 -12.81 -8.14 17.70
C PRO A 148 -13.79 -7.01 17.36
N VAL A 149 -15.07 -7.24 17.63
CA VAL A 149 -16.07 -6.16 17.65
C VAL A 149 -15.65 -5.15 18.71
N ASP A 150 -15.57 -3.86 18.35
CA ASP A 150 -15.05 -2.79 19.21
C ASP A 150 -16.03 -2.38 20.32
N ALA A 151 -16.25 -3.30 21.25
CA ALA A 151 -17.14 -3.13 22.38
C ALA A 151 -16.74 -4.07 23.52
N TRP A 152 -17.26 -3.76 24.70
CA TRP A 152 -17.17 -4.64 25.85
C TRP A 152 -18.15 -5.83 25.67
N PRO A 153 -17.79 -7.06 26.06
CA PRO A 153 -16.55 -7.49 26.71
C PRO A 153 -15.44 -7.95 25.75
N TRP A 154 -15.68 -7.93 24.44
CA TRP A 154 -14.85 -8.63 23.45
C TRP A 154 -13.45 -8.04 23.31
N VAL A 155 -13.32 -6.72 23.20
CA VAL A 155 -12.01 -6.04 23.19
C VAL A 155 -11.28 -6.26 24.50
N ASP A 156 -11.99 -6.19 25.63
CA ASP A 156 -11.37 -6.33 26.95
C ASP A 156 -10.74 -7.70 27.14
N ARG A 157 -11.44 -8.76 26.72
CA ARG A 157 -10.87 -10.11 26.72
C ARG A 157 -9.69 -10.19 25.77
N PHE A 158 -9.83 -9.71 24.54
CA PHE A 158 -8.78 -9.75 23.53
C PHE A 158 -7.49 -9.08 24.00
N VAL A 159 -7.58 -7.88 24.59
CA VAL A 159 -6.42 -7.15 25.12
C VAL A 159 -5.86 -7.82 26.37
N ALA A 160 -6.69 -8.36 27.26
CA ALA A 160 -6.21 -9.07 28.45
C ALA A 160 -5.48 -10.38 28.09
N GLU A 161 -5.95 -11.10 27.07
CA GLU A 161 -5.33 -12.35 26.62
C GLU A 161 -4.02 -12.10 25.85
N LEU A 162 -3.96 -11.06 25.01
CA LEU A 162 -2.77 -10.71 24.24
C LEU A 162 -1.71 -9.95 25.04
N ALA A 163 -2.14 -9.04 25.92
CA ALA A 163 -1.28 -8.13 26.66
C ALA A 163 -0.27 -7.37 25.76
N PRO A 164 -0.73 -6.61 24.74
CA PRO A 164 0.18 -5.95 23.80
C PRO A 164 1.00 -4.85 24.47
N ASN A 165 2.31 -4.83 24.20
CA ASN A 165 3.21 -3.75 24.60
C ASN A 165 3.10 -2.57 23.62
N VAL A 166 2.90 -2.87 22.34
CA VAL A 166 2.80 -1.87 21.27
C VAL A 166 1.64 -2.21 20.35
N VAL A 167 0.90 -1.18 19.93
CA VAL A 167 -0.18 -1.27 18.95
C VAL A 167 0.16 -0.36 17.77
N VAL A 168 0.25 -0.94 16.57
CA VAL A 168 0.46 -0.20 15.33
C VAL A 168 -0.83 -0.20 14.52
N LEU A 169 -1.39 0.97 14.25
CA LEU A 169 -2.61 1.15 13.47
C LEU A 169 -2.24 1.71 12.10
N GLU A 170 -2.62 1.02 11.03
CA GLU A 170 -2.49 1.52 9.66
C GLU A 170 -3.66 2.47 9.34
N TYR A 171 -3.37 3.61 8.71
CA TYR A 171 -4.35 4.67 8.39
C TYR A 171 -5.02 5.32 9.62
N LEU A 172 -6.35 5.48 9.60
CA LEU A 172 -7.17 6.09 10.66
C LEU A 172 -8.14 5.05 11.25
N GLU A 173 -7.62 3.85 11.51
CA GLU A 173 -8.36 2.79 12.20
C GLU A 173 -8.47 3.08 13.71
N LEU A 174 -9.11 4.21 14.05
CA LEU A 174 -9.32 4.65 15.42
C LEU A 174 -10.52 3.94 16.04
N TRP A 175 -10.25 2.82 16.72
CA TRP A 175 -11.24 1.99 17.40
C TRP A 175 -11.41 2.43 18.87
N PRO A 176 -12.54 3.08 19.24
CA PRO A 176 -12.67 3.77 20.52
C PRO A 176 -12.49 2.90 21.77
N ARG A 177 -12.99 1.66 21.78
CA ARG A 177 -12.83 0.76 22.93
C ARG A 177 -11.43 0.18 22.95
N LEU A 178 -10.92 -0.27 21.80
CA LEU A 178 -9.57 -0.79 21.65
C LEU A 178 -8.53 0.20 22.14
N LEU A 179 -8.52 1.42 21.59
CA LEU A 179 -7.56 2.48 21.96
C LEU A 179 -7.56 2.76 23.46
N ARG A 180 -8.74 2.93 24.06
CA ARG A 180 -8.84 3.16 25.50
C ARG A 180 -8.37 1.96 26.32
N LYS A 181 -8.68 0.74 25.88
CA LYS A 181 -8.32 -0.48 26.60
C LYS A 181 -6.83 -0.77 26.53
N VAL A 182 -6.21 -0.66 25.36
CA VAL A 182 -4.76 -0.86 25.19
C VAL A 182 -3.97 0.23 25.91
N LYS A 183 -4.46 1.47 25.92
CA LYS A 183 -3.87 2.54 26.73
C LYS A 183 -4.00 2.33 28.22
N ALA A 184 -5.16 1.89 28.70
CA ALA A 184 -5.32 1.51 30.11
C ALA A 184 -4.43 0.32 30.50
N HIS A 185 -4.04 -0.51 29.54
CA HIS A 185 -3.09 -1.62 29.72
C HIS A 185 -1.62 -1.17 29.66
N GLY A 186 -1.33 0.10 29.33
CA GLY A 186 0.03 0.65 29.26
C GLY A 186 0.69 0.55 27.89
N ALA A 187 -0.01 0.11 26.84
CA ALA A 187 0.57 -0.04 25.51
C ALA A 187 0.95 1.30 24.87
N THR A 188 2.05 1.32 24.12
CA THR A 188 2.35 2.40 23.16
C THR A 188 1.47 2.23 21.92
N VAL A 189 0.86 3.32 21.45
CA VAL A 189 0.01 3.36 20.27
C VAL A 189 0.69 4.20 19.19
N ILE A 190 0.96 3.55 18.06
CA ILE A 190 1.59 4.13 16.89
C ILE A 190 0.56 4.17 15.76
N LEU A 191 0.42 5.32 15.12
CA LEU A 191 -0.42 5.52 13.94
C LEU A 191 0.45 5.67 12.71
N GLN A 192 0.36 4.74 11.75
CA GLN A 192 1.17 4.74 10.53
C GLN A 192 0.36 5.23 9.33
N ASN A 193 1.00 5.94 8.39
CA ASN A 193 0.39 6.42 7.13
C ASN A 193 -0.92 7.20 7.36
N ALA A 194 -1.01 7.94 8.47
CA ALA A 194 -2.21 8.64 8.87
C ALA A 194 -2.65 9.63 7.77
N ARG A 195 -3.93 9.55 7.41
CA ARG A 195 -4.55 10.43 6.41
C ARG A 195 -6.00 10.74 6.78
N LEU A 196 -6.32 12.03 6.87
CA LEU A 196 -7.68 12.48 7.14
C LEU A 196 -8.46 12.65 5.83
N HIS A 197 -9.50 11.84 5.63
CA HIS A 197 -10.38 11.96 4.46
C HIS A 197 -10.87 13.42 4.27
N PRO A 198 -10.59 14.08 3.13
CA PRO A 198 -10.84 15.52 2.95
C PRO A 198 -12.28 15.95 3.25
N ARG A 199 -13.26 15.20 2.72
CA ARG A 199 -14.70 15.47 2.93
C ARG A 199 -15.18 15.30 4.38
N ARG A 200 -14.38 14.67 5.26
CA ARG A 200 -14.74 14.41 6.66
C ARG A 200 -13.91 15.22 7.66
N ARG A 201 -13.07 16.15 7.19
CA ARG A 201 -12.19 16.98 8.05
C ARG A 201 -12.96 17.71 9.15
N GLY A 202 -14.16 18.23 8.86
CA GLY A 202 -15.02 18.85 9.88
C GLY A 202 -15.48 17.89 10.99
N ARG A 203 -15.76 16.62 10.66
CA ARG A 203 -16.15 15.59 11.64
C ARG A 203 -15.00 15.23 12.59
N TYR A 204 -13.77 15.19 12.07
CA TYR A 204 -12.59 14.88 12.86
C TYR A 204 -12.23 16.01 13.86
N ALA A 205 -12.73 17.23 13.65
CA ALA A 205 -12.57 18.33 14.60
C ALA A 205 -13.43 18.19 15.87
N SER A 206 -14.32 17.20 15.95
CA SER A 206 -15.13 16.95 17.15
C SER A 206 -14.26 16.50 18.34
N GLY A 207 -14.72 16.81 19.56
CA GLY A 207 -14.03 16.43 20.79
C GLY A 207 -13.78 14.92 20.92
N PHE A 208 -14.64 14.10 20.30
CA PHE A 208 -14.51 12.65 20.28
C PHE A 208 -13.22 12.19 19.59
N TYR A 209 -12.96 12.66 18.35
CA TYR A 209 -11.74 12.28 17.64
C TYR A 209 -10.49 12.90 18.26
N ARG A 210 -10.58 14.12 18.80
CA ARG A 210 -9.48 14.74 19.55
C ARG A 210 -9.08 13.91 20.77
N GLU A 211 -10.04 13.35 21.50
CA GLU A 211 -9.74 12.41 22.61
C GLU A 211 -9.07 11.14 22.12
N LEU A 212 -9.58 10.50 21.06
CA LEU A 212 -8.97 9.27 20.54
C LEU A 212 -7.56 9.50 20.02
N LEU A 213 -7.34 10.62 19.33
CA LEU A 213 -6.04 11.01 18.81
C LEU A 213 -5.05 11.39 19.92
N SER A 214 -5.51 11.89 21.07
CA SER A 214 -4.61 12.11 22.22
C SER A 214 -4.15 10.81 22.90
N LEU A 215 -4.67 9.66 22.47
CA LEU A 215 -4.18 8.33 22.88
C LEU A 215 -3.10 7.79 21.93
N VAL A 216 -2.69 8.54 20.90
CA VAL A 216 -1.60 8.15 19.99
C VAL A 216 -0.29 8.75 20.48
N ASP A 217 0.76 7.94 20.65
CA ASP A 217 2.07 8.43 21.13
C ASP A 217 2.99 8.82 19.99
N PHE A 218 2.90 8.12 18.85
CA PHE A 218 3.70 8.39 17.66
C PHE A 218 2.82 8.29 16.41
N CYS A 219 3.04 9.19 15.47
CA CYS A 219 2.23 9.30 14.27
C CYS A 219 3.11 9.60 13.06
N THR A 220 2.90 8.86 11.97
CA THR A 220 3.40 9.23 10.65
C THR A 220 2.24 9.59 9.74
N ALA A 221 2.44 10.56 8.86
CA ALA A 221 1.45 11.01 7.90
C ALA A 221 2.00 10.89 6.47
N ARG A 222 1.10 10.67 5.51
CA ARG A 222 1.46 10.46 4.09
C ARG A 222 1.90 11.72 3.35
N SER A 223 1.58 12.90 3.89
CA SER A 223 1.84 14.18 3.26
C SER A 223 1.93 15.30 4.30
N ALA A 224 2.57 16.42 3.91
CA ALA A 224 2.59 17.62 4.73
C ALA A 224 1.17 18.18 5.00
N SER A 225 0.26 18.03 4.03
CA SER A 225 -1.15 18.42 4.20
C SER A 225 -1.85 17.59 5.28
N ASP A 226 -1.61 16.29 5.30
CA ASP A 226 -2.17 15.39 6.31
C ASP A 226 -1.56 15.65 7.70
N ALA A 227 -0.24 15.83 7.79
CA ALA A 227 0.42 16.22 9.03
C ALA A 227 -0.12 17.54 9.58
N ALA A 228 -0.30 18.56 8.74
CA ALA A 228 -0.89 19.83 9.14
C ALA A 228 -2.33 19.67 9.63
N ALA A 229 -3.14 18.82 8.97
CA ALA A 229 -4.51 18.54 9.38
C ALA A 229 -4.57 17.80 10.72
N LEU A 230 -3.68 16.83 10.97
CA LEU A 230 -3.53 16.15 12.26
C LEU A 230 -3.02 17.10 13.36
N GLY A 231 -2.12 18.02 13.02
CA GLY A 231 -1.62 19.05 13.93
C GLY A 231 -2.73 19.94 14.51
N ARG A 232 -3.74 20.29 13.70
CA ARG A 232 -4.94 21.03 14.18
C ARG A 232 -5.78 20.24 15.19
N LEU A 233 -5.67 18.91 15.16
CA LEU A 233 -6.31 18.00 16.11
C LEU A 233 -5.43 17.72 17.34
N GLY A 234 -4.21 18.25 17.38
CA GLY A 234 -3.27 18.11 18.50
C GLY A 234 -2.30 16.95 18.39
N VAL A 235 -2.18 16.33 17.21
CA VAL A 235 -1.22 15.25 16.94
C VAL A 235 -0.12 15.76 16.03
N GLN A 236 1.11 15.73 16.52
CA GLN A 236 2.30 15.94 15.70
C GLN A 236 2.55 14.66 14.90
N ALA A 237 2.73 14.77 13.58
CA ALA A 237 3.00 13.64 12.72
C ALA A 237 4.26 13.91 11.89
N GLU A 238 5.15 12.94 11.83
CA GLU A 238 6.28 12.96 10.90
C GLU A 238 5.81 12.57 9.50
N VAL A 239 6.34 13.22 8.47
CA VAL A 239 5.87 13.02 7.09
C VAL A 239 6.79 12.03 6.40
N PHE A 240 6.20 10.97 5.86
CA PHE A 240 6.87 10.00 5.01
C PHE A 240 5.95 9.58 3.87
N ALA A 241 6.53 9.17 2.75
CA ALA A 241 5.82 8.52 1.68
C ALA A 241 5.13 7.24 2.19
N HIS A 242 4.05 6.86 1.51
CA HIS A 242 3.27 5.70 1.91
C HIS A 242 4.14 4.44 1.89
N SER A 243 4.15 3.70 3.00
CA SER A 243 4.94 2.46 3.13
C SER A 243 4.70 1.42 2.01
N LYS A 244 3.53 1.41 1.33
CA LYS A 244 3.28 0.55 0.16
C LYS A 244 4.33 0.76 -0.96
N HIS A 245 4.87 1.97 -1.07
CA HIS A 245 5.83 2.33 -2.10
C HIS A 245 7.18 1.61 -1.93
N THR A 246 7.49 1.09 -0.74
CA THR A 246 8.71 0.26 -0.53
C THR A 246 8.77 -0.95 -1.47
N THR A 247 7.61 -1.46 -1.90
CA THR A 247 7.51 -2.59 -2.83
C THR A 247 7.86 -2.23 -4.27
N LEU A 248 7.92 -0.93 -4.59
CA LEU A 248 8.22 -0.44 -5.94
C LEU A 248 9.71 -0.51 -6.27
N ALA A 249 10.60 -0.73 -5.30
CA ALA A 249 12.05 -0.84 -5.52
C ALA A 249 12.40 -1.70 -6.76
N GLY A 250 13.29 -1.22 -7.64
CA GLY A 250 13.56 -1.81 -8.95
C GLY A 250 13.81 -3.33 -8.92
N GLN A 251 13.37 -4.02 -9.98
CA GLN A 251 13.64 -5.46 -10.14
C GLN A 251 15.09 -5.70 -10.58
N GLU A 252 15.66 -6.82 -10.16
CA GLU A 252 17.02 -7.18 -10.58
C GLU A 252 17.07 -7.48 -12.08
N ALA A 253 18.05 -6.87 -12.77
CA ALA A 253 18.20 -7.00 -14.22
C ALA A 253 18.22 -8.46 -14.75
N PRO A 254 18.84 -9.45 -14.07
CA PRO A 254 18.78 -10.84 -14.51
C PRO A 254 17.37 -11.43 -14.51
N GLN A 255 16.55 -11.12 -13.50
CA GLN A 255 15.17 -11.61 -13.38
C GLN A 255 14.29 -11.04 -14.49
N VAL A 256 14.44 -9.74 -14.77
CA VAL A 256 13.76 -9.05 -15.87
C VAL A 256 14.13 -9.70 -17.21
N ARG A 257 15.43 -9.87 -17.49
CA ARG A 257 15.90 -10.48 -18.74
C ARG A 257 15.40 -11.91 -18.91
N ALA A 258 15.41 -12.70 -17.84
CA ALA A 258 14.91 -14.08 -17.86
C ALA A 258 13.41 -14.13 -18.22
N LEU A 259 12.59 -13.25 -17.63
CA LEU A 259 11.17 -13.18 -17.96
C LEU A 259 10.96 -12.78 -19.43
N LEU A 260 11.61 -11.70 -19.89
CA LEU A 260 11.46 -11.24 -21.27
C LEU A 260 11.89 -12.32 -22.27
N ALA A 261 13.00 -13.02 -22.03
CA ALA A 261 13.42 -14.15 -22.85
C ALA A 261 12.41 -15.31 -22.83
N ALA A 262 11.90 -15.68 -21.65
CA ALA A 262 10.87 -16.72 -21.52
C ALA A 262 9.56 -16.38 -22.24
N ARG A 263 9.27 -15.08 -22.43
CA ARG A 263 8.13 -14.58 -23.21
C ARG A 263 8.41 -14.35 -24.68
N GLY A 264 9.63 -14.63 -25.16
CA GLY A 264 10.04 -14.32 -26.54
C GLY A 264 10.10 -12.82 -26.83
N LEU A 265 10.26 -11.99 -25.80
CA LEU A 265 10.30 -10.53 -25.88
C LEU A 265 11.74 -9.97 -25.82
N SER A 266 12.76 -10.84 -25.87
CA SER A 266 14.17 -10.43 -25.83
C SER A 266 14.62 -9.62 -27.04
N GLY A 267 13.88 -9.70 -28.16
CA GLY A 267 14.16 -8.93 -29.38
C GLY A 267 13.54 -7.53 -29.40
N LEU A 268 12.75 -7.14 -28.39
CA LEU A 268 12.21 -5.79 -28.30
C LEU A 268 13.32 -4.79 -27.97
N GLU A 269 13.41 -3.72 -28.75
CA GLU A 269 14.27 -2.60 -28.45
C GLU A 269 13.51 -1.61 -27.57
N ARG A 270 14.04 -1.34 -26.37
CA ARG A 270 13.36 -0.54 -25.35
C ARG A 270 13.05 0.86 -25.85
N GLU A 271 13.99 1.48 -26.55
CA GLU A 271 13.96 2.85 -27.05
C GLU A 271 12.89 3.08 -28.13
N SER A 272 12.48 2.01 -28.82
CA SER A 272 11.42 2.03 -29.83
C SER A 272 10.10 1.40 -29.35
N THR A 273 10.09 0.83 -28.13
CA THR A 273 8.91 0.16 -27.57
C THR A 273 8.15 1.07 -26.60
N TRP A 274 6.83 1.10 -26.74
CA TRP A 274 5.92 1.63 -25.72
C TRP A 274 4.96 0.54 -25.21
N LEU A 275 4.51 0.71 -23.97
CA LEU A 275 3.63 -0.24 -23.30
C LEU A 275 2.26 0.39 -23.01
N ALA A 276 1.18 -0.31 -23.35
CA ALA A 276 -0.18 0.01 -22.89
C ALA A 276 -0.58 -0.99 -21.79
N GLY A 277 -0.50 -0.55 -20.52
CA GLY A 277 -0.54 -1.44 -19.36
C GLY A 277 -1.87 -1.42 -18.62
N SER A 278 -2.38 -2.59 -18.25
CA SER A 278 -3.73 -2.73 -17.65
C SER A 278 -4.83 -2.09 -18.51
N LEU A 279 -4.74 -2.29 -19.83
CA LEU A 279 -5.64 -1.68 -20.81
C LEU A 279 -7.06 -2.21 -20.69
N HIS A 280 -8.06 -1.32 -20.62
CA HIS A 280 -9.46 -1.69 -20.72
C HIS A 280 -9.92 -1.81 -22.18
N VAL A 281 -10.93 -2.64 -22.44
CA VAL A 281 -11.40 -2.90 -23.82
C VAL A 281 -11.91 -1.61 -24.49
N GLU A 282 -12.48 -0.70 -23.69
CA GLU A 282 -12.96 0.61 -24.12
C GLU A 282 -11.83 1.54 -24.63
N GLU A 283 -10.58 1.27 -24.26
CA GLU A 283 -9.40 2.09 -24.62
C GLU A 283 -8.65 1.52 -25.85
N ALA A 284 -8.96 0.29 -26.25
CA ALA A 284 -8.22 -0.43 -27.29
C ALA A 284 -8.25 0.28 -28.65
N ASP A 285 -9.35 0.93 -29.02
CA ASP A 285 -9.44 1.72 -30.26
C ASP A 285 -8.39 2.81 -30.34
N ALA A 286 -8.28 3.60 -29.27
CA ALA A 286 -7.37 4.74 -29.21
C ALA A 286 -5.91 4.28 -29.29
N VAL A 287 -5.57 3.24 -28.51
CA VAL A 287 -4.23 2.65 -28.47
C VAL A 287 -3.81 2.09 -29.83
N LEU A 288 -4.68 1.33 -30.50
CA LEU A 288 -4.35 0.74 -31.79
C LEU A 288 -4.25 1.80 -32.90
N ARG A 289 -5.12 2.82 -32.90
CA ARG A 289 -5.00 3.95 -33.84
C ARG A 289 -3.72 4.74 -33.62
N ALA A 290 -3.31 4.94 -32.37
CA ALA A 290 -2.04 5.59 -32.08
C ALA A 290 -0.87 4.77 -32.63
N GLN A 291 -0.88 3.43 -32.47
CA GLN A 291 0.14 2.57 -33.09
C GLN A 291 0.15 2.67 -34.63
N VAL A 292 -1.02 2.73 -35.28
CA VAL A 292 -1.08 2.94 -36.74
C VAL A 292 -0.43 4.28 -37.13
N ALA A 293 -0.68 5.34 -36.37
CA ALA A 293 -0.11 6.67 -36.63
C ALA A 293 1.41 6.74 -36.37
N LEU A 294 1.92 6.01 -35.37
CA LEU A 294 3.35 5.91 -35.07
C LEU A 294 4.12 5.06 -36.12
N GLY A 295 3.43 4.15 -36.81
CA GLY A 295 4.00 3.34 -37.89
C GLY A 295 4.85 2.17 -37.40
N SER A 296 5.78 1.70 -38.26
CA SER A 296 6.62 0.51 -38.02
C SER A 296 7.92 0.81 -37.27
N SER A 297 8.26 2.08 -37.05
CA SER A 297 9.42 2.48 -36.24
C SER A 297 9.22 2.26 -34.74
N ARG A 298 7.98 1.98 -34.31
CA ARG A 298 7.60 1.73 -32.93
C ARG A 298 6.98 0.35 -32.75
N GLN A 299 7.25 -0.27 -31.61
CA GLN A 299 6.60 -1.50 -31.18
C GLN A 299 5.67 -1.22 -30.00
N LEU A 300 4.49 -1.86 -30.00
CA LEU A 300 3.52 -1.77 -28.92
C LEU A 300 3.48 -3.08 -28.14
N LEU A 301 3.80 -3.01 -26.85
CA LEU A 301 3.49 -4.06 -25.89
C LEU A 301 2.15 -3.78 -25.22
N LEU A 302 1.10 -4.52 -25.58
CA LEU A 302 -0.26 -4.33 -25.09
C LEU A 302 -0.59 -5.37 -24.02
N VAL A 303 -0.86 -4.91 -22.80
CA VAL A 303 -1.22 -5.77 -21.67
C VAL A 303 -2.65 -5.42 -21.22
N PRO A 304 -3.66 -6.23 -21.57
CA PRO A 304 -5.04 -5.97 -21.18
C PRO A 304 -5.22 -6.17 -19.67
N ARG A 305 -6.13 -5.39 -19.07
CA ARG A 305 -6.52 -5.54 -17.66
C ARG A 305 -7.07 -6.93 -17.35
N TYR A 306 -7.74 -7.50 -18.34
CA TYR A 306 -8.42 -8.79 -18.30
C TYR A 306 -7.92 -9.63 -19.49
N PRO A 307 -7.05 -10.63 -19.26
CA PRO A 307 -6.42 -11.43 -20.33
C PRO A 307 -7.41 -12.03 -21.33
N GLU A 308 -8.63 -12.35 -20.91
CA GLU A 308 -9.69 -12.89 -21.76
C GLU A 308 -10.09 -11.99 -22.93
N HIS A 309 -9.77 -10.69 -22.88
CA HIS A 309 -9.99 -9.77 -24.00
C HIS A 309 -8.86 -9.71 -25.02
N GLY A 310 -7.72 -10.36 -24.77
CA GLY A 310 -6.53 -10.28 -25.62
C GLY A 310 -6.78 -10.73 -27.06
N ALA A 311 -7.49 -11.85 -27.25
CA ALA A 311 -7.85 -12.36 -28.57
C ALA A 311 -8.65 -11.35 -29.40
N ALA A 312 -9.68 -10.73 -28.80
CA ALA A 312 -10.52 -9.75 -29.47
C ALA A 312 -9.75 -8.46 -29.83
N ILE A 313 -8.82 -8.03 -28.97
CA ILE A 313 -7.96 -6.87 -29.24
C ILE A 313 -6.98 -7.19 -30.38
N ALA A 314 -6.40 -8.40 -30.39
CA ALA A 314 -5.50 -8.84 -31.45
C ALA A 314 -6.18 -8.88 -32.83
N GLU A 315 -7.39 -9.43 -32.91
CA GLU A 315 -8.18 -9.41 -34.15
C GLU A 315 -8.45 -7.99 -34.65
N LYS A 316 -8.72 -7.07 -33.73
CA LYS A 316 -8.96 -5.67 -34.04
C LYS A 316 -7.71 -4.99 -34.58
N ALA A 317 -6.55 -5.27 -34.00
CA ALA A 317 -5.26 -4.78 -34.49
C ALA A 317 -4.97 -5.30 -35.90
N ALA A 318 -5.21 -6.60 -36.15
CA ALA A 318 -5.04 -7.19 -37.48
C ALA A 318 -5.96 -6.55 -38.54
N ARG A 319 -7.22 -6.23 -38.20
CA ARG A 319 -8.14 -5.51 -39.09
C ARG A 319 -7.68 -4.10 -39.44
N LEU A 320 -6.85 -3.49 -38.60
CA LEU A 320 -6.22 -2.19 -38.85
C LEU A 320 -4.91 -2.31 -39.66
N GLY A 321 -4.57 -3.52 -40.12
CA GLY A 321 -3.37 -3.77 -40.91
C GLY A 321 -2.07 -3.89 -40.10
N LEU A 322 -2.15 -3.95 -38.77
CA LEU A 322 -0.99 -4.14 -37.91
C LEU A 322 -0.59 -5.62 -37.87
N SER A 323 0.71 -5.90 -37.88
CA SER A 323 1.21 -7.24 -37.56
C SER A 323 1.11 -7.49 -36.05
N VAL A 324 0.59 -8.66 -35.66
CA VAL A 324 0.26 -8.98 -34.26
C VAL A 324 0.91 -10.28 -33.82
N ARG A 325 1.56 -10.24 -32.65
CA ARG A 325 2.00 -11.41 -31.89
C ARG A 325 1.18 -11.54 -30.62
N ARG A 326 0.76 -12.75 -30.28
CA ARG A 326 0.01 -13.06 -29.06
C ARG A 326 0.84 -13.94 -28.13
N LEU A 327 0.88 -13.57 -26.86
CA LEU A 327 1.65 -14.24 -25.81
C LEU A 327 0.70 -14.58 -24.66
N ALA A 328 0.59 -15.85 -24.29
CA ALA A 328 -0.21 -16.30 -23.16
C ALA A 328 0.67 -17.03 -22.13
N ALA A 329 0.07 -17.53 -21.04
CA ALA A 329 0.81 -18.22 -19.98
C ALA A 329 1.70 -19.36 -20.50
N ALA A 330 1.26 -20.09 -21.53
CA ALA A 330 2.00 -21.21 -22.14
C ALA A 330 3.10 -20.79 -23.14
N GLY A 331 3.29 -19.49 -23.37
CA GLY A 331 4.28 -18.96 -24.33
C GLY A 331 3.63 -18.26 -25.53
N VAL A 332 4.32 -18.31 -26.68
CA VAL A 332 3.85 -17.70 -27.94
C VAL A 332 2.66 -18.49 -28.47
N VAL A 333 1.54 -17.81 -28.67
CA VAL A 333 0.30 -18.41 -29.19
C VAL A 333 0.20 -18.25 -30.71
N ALA A 334 0.58 -17.09 -31.23
CA ALA A 334 0.52 -16.76 -32.66
C ALA A 334 1.40 -15.56 -33.00
N GLY A 335 1.76 -15.43 -34.29
CA GLY A 335 2.45 -14.27 -34.85
C GLY A 335 3.98 -14.33 -34.82
N ASP A 336 4.61 -13.41 -35.55
CA ASP A 336 6.06 -13.29 -35.72
C ASP A 336 6.70 -12.48 -34.58
N GLU A 337 8.00 -12.66 -34.35
CA GLU A 337 8.76 -11.88 -33.37
C GLU A 337 8.88 -10.40 -33.71
N GLN A 338 8.85 -10.07 -35.01
CA GLN A 338 8.96 -8.70 -35.54
C GLN A 338 7.60 -7.99 -35.67
N ALA A 339 6.58 -8.46 -34.94
CA ALA A 339 5.26 -7.86 -34.98
C ALA A 339 5.27 -6.41 -34.45
N GLN A 340 4.39 -5.56 -34.99
CA GLN A 340 4.20 -4.19 -34.48
C GLN A 340 3.47 -4.18 -33.14
N VAL A 341 2.61 -5.18 -32.89
CA VAL A 341 1.80 -5.28 -31.66
C VAL A 341 2.02 -6.63 -30.99
N HIS A 342 2.47 -6.61 -29.74
CA HIS A 342 2.60 -7.78 -28.87
C HIS A 342 1.51 -7.75 -27.81
N VAL A 343 0.49 -8.61 -27.94
CA VAL A 343 -0.60 -8.72 -26.95
C VAL A 343 -0.22 -9.77 -25.90
N VAL A 344 -0.08 -9.34 -24.65
CA VAL A 344 0.33 -10.19 -23.52
C VAL A 344 -0.87 -10.55 -22.64
N GLU A 345 -1.27 -11.80 -22.66
CA GLU A 345 -2.45 -12.38 -22.02
C GLU A 345 -2.07 -13.09 -20.71
N THR A 346 -1.29 -12.41 -19.85
CA THR A 346 -0.84 -12.94 -18.56
C THR A 346 -1.19 -12.04 -17.39
N VAL A 347 -1.27 -12.63 -16.20
CA VAL A 347 -1.55 -11.93 -14.95
C VAL A 347 -0.29 -11.89 -14.10
N GLY A 348 0.00 -10.74 -13.49
CA GLY A 348 1.08 -10.60 -12.50
C GLY A 348 2.45 -10.24 -13.07
N GLU A 349 2.58 -10.08 -14.39
CA GLU A 349 3.86 -9.81 -15.06
C GLU A 349 4.05 -8.35 -15.48
N LEU A 350 2.99 -7.54 -15.41
CA LEU A 350 2.97 -6.16 -15.92
C LEU A 350 4.15 -5.31 -15.42
N ARG A 351 4.45 -5.40 -14.12
CA ARG A 351 5.57 -4.68 -13.51
C ARG A 351 6.91 -4.95 -14.22
N THR A 352 7.17 -6.20 -14.58
CA THR A 352 8.40 -6.59 -15.28
C THR A 352 8.35 -6.20 -16.75
N LEU A 353 7.17 -6.27 -17.37
CA LEU A 353 7.00 -5.89 -18.77
C LEU A 353 7.27 -4.40 -19.02
N TYR A 354 7.07 -3.51 -18.04
CA TYR A 354 7.47 -2.10 -18.17
C TYR A 354 8.97 -1.92 -18.43
N ALA A 355 9.82 -2.86 -17.99
CA ALA A 355 11.25 -2.80 -18.28
C ALA A 355 11.59 -2.98 -19.77
N ALA A 356 10.66 -3.47 -20.59
CA ALA A 356 10.83 -3.60 -22.03
C ALA A 356 10.46 -2.32 -22.83
N ALA A 357 9.97 -1.26 -22.18
CA ALA A 357 9.46 -0.07 -22.88
C ALA A 357 10.05 1.24 -22.35
N ALA A 358 10.31 2.19 -23.26
CA ALA A 358 10.72 3.55 -22.90
C ALA A 358 9.54 4.45 -22.51
N VAL A 359 8.34 4.18 -23.03
CA VAL A 359 7.12 4.96 -22.77
C VAL A 359 6.00 4.04 -22.33
N ALA A 360 5.16 4.47 -21.40
CA ALA A 360 4.07 3.66 -20.87
C ALA A 360 2.77 4.45 -20.75
N LEU A 361 1.73 4.01 -21.45
CA LEU A 361 0.35 4.42 -21.20
C LEU A 361 -0.23 3.59 -20.06
N VAL A 362 -0.75 4.26 -19.04
CA VAL A 362 -1.41 3.64 -17.91
C VAL A 362 -2.91 3.50 -18.19
N GLY A 363 -3.41 2.27 -18.25
CA GLY A 363 -4.79 1.97 -18.58
C GLY A 363 -5.82 2.43 -17.53
N GLY A 364 -7.08 2.45 -17.93
CA GLY A 364 -8.20 2.98 -17.17
C GLY A 364 -8.24 4.51 -17.08
N THR A 365 -7.39 5.20 -17.86
CA THR A 365 -7.25 6.66 -17.84
C THR A 365 -7.82 7.33 -19.10
N LEU A 366 -7.90 6.63 -20.24
CA LEU A 366 -8.59 7.10 -21.45
C LEU A 366 -10.09 6.81 -21.39
N CYS A 367 -10.53 5.97 -20.45
CA CYS A 367 -11.93 5.72 -20.14
C CYS A 367 -12.23 6.09 -18.67
N ARG A 368 -13.53 6.21 -18.32
CA ARG A 368 -13.97 6.66 -16.99
C ARG A 368 -13.83 5.57 -15.90
N ARG A 369 -12.62 5.03 -15.73
CA ARG A 369 -12.27 4.05 -14.70
C ARG A 369 -11.40 4.64 -13.59
N GLY A 370 -10.79 5.80 -13.83
CA GLY A 370 -10.03 6.58 -12.83
C GLY A 370 -8.54 6.27 -12.76
N GLY A 371 -8.04 5.36 -13.59
CA GLY A 371 -6.63 5.01 -13.75
C GLY A 371 -6.13 3.85 -12.89
N GLN A 372 -5.09 3.16 -13.39
CA GLN A 372 -4.31 2.15 -12.66
C GLN A 372 -2.99 2.73 -12.15
N ASN A 373 -2.26 2.01 -11.30
CA ASN A 373 -1.06 2.55 -10.64
C ASN A 373 0.05 2.95 -11.64
N PRO A 374 0.40 4.26 -11.77
CA PRO A 374 1.44 4.71 -12.70
C PRO A 374 2.87 4.49 -12.17
N LEU A 375 3.04 4.24 -10.86
CA LEU A 375 4.36 4.22 -10.24
C LEU A 375 5.22 3.03 -10.68
N GLU A 376 4.60 1.91 -11.08
CA GLU A 376 5.33 0.74 -11.58
C GLU A 376 6.04 1.05 -12.90
N ALA A 377 5.38 1.78 -13.79
CA ALA A 377 5.96 2.25 -15.05
C ALA A 377 7.10 3.25 -14.80
N ALA A 378 6.89 4.18 -13.88
CA ALA A 378 7.88 5.20 -13.55
C ALA A 378 9.16 4.60 -12.95
N VAL A 379 9.08 3.62 -12.03
CA VAL A 379 10.30 2.93 -11.53
C VAL A 379 11.01 2.17 -12.62
N ALA A 380 10.27 1.60 -13.57
CA ALA A 380 10.88 0.94 -14.71
C ALA A 380 11.55 1.93 -15.68
N GLY A 381 11.57 3.24 -15.38
CA GLY A 381 12.19 4.28 -16.21
C GLY A 381 11.37 4.64 -17.43
N CYS A 382 10.07 4.33 -17.45
CA CYS A 382 9.19 4.73 -18.55
C CYS A 382 8.78 6.19 -18.40
N ALA A 383 8.69 6.92 -19.53
CA ALA A 383 7.91 8.14 -19.60
C ALA A 383 6.43 7.79 -19.42
N VAL A 384 5.80 8.29 -18.36
CA VAL A 384 4.41 7.92 -18.03
C VAL A 384 3.42 8.80 -18.78
N VAL A 385 2.54 8.16 -19.55
CA VAL A 385 1.40 8.77 -20.25
C VAL A 385 0.10 8.34 -19.57
N VAL A 386 -0.80 9.30 -19.38
CA VAL A 386 -2.14 9.08 -18.81
C VAL A 386 -3.20 9.81 -19.63
N GLY A 387 -4.41 9.25 -19.64
CA GLY A 387 -5.61 9.90 -20.12
C GLY A 387 -6.21 10.90 -19.13
N PRO A 388 -7.34 11.56 -19.46
CA PRO A 388 -7.94 12.60 -18.64
C PRO A 388 -8.61 12.09 -17.36
N HIS A 389 -8.85 10.78 -17.23
CA HIS A 389 -9.59 10.20 -16.11
C HIS A 389 -8.66 9.61 -15.04
N THR A 390 -8.17 10.45 -14.13
CA THR A 390 -7.12 10.11 -13.14
C THR A 390 -7.61 10.15 -11.69
N ASP A 391 -8.92 10.07 -11.48
CA ASP A 391 -9.57 10.25 -10.17
C ASP A 391 -9.01 9.35 -9.05
N GLN A 392 -8.51 8.15 -9.40
CA GLN A 392 -7.99 7.17 -8.43
C GLN A 392 -6.48 7.28 -8.21
N ILE A 393 -5.75 7.99 -9.07
CA ILE A 393 -4.27 8.00 -9.11
C ILE A 393 -3.67 9.39 -8.95
N HIS A 394 -4.48 10.35 -8.48
CA HIS A 394 -4.05 11.74 -8.33
C HIS A 394 -2.83 11.89 -7.40
N GLU A 395 -2.75 11.10 -6.33
CA GLU A 395 -1.63 11.16 -5.38
C GLU A 395 -0.34 10.60 -6.00
N GLU A 396 -0.46 9.50 -6.73
CA GLU A 396 0.64 8.90 -7.46
C GLU A 396 1.16 9.83 -8.56
N LEU A 397 0.29 10.50 -9.31
CA LEU A 397 0.70 11.49 -10.31
C LEU A 397 1.33 12.74 -9.69
N GLN A 398 0.82 13.21 -8.55
CA GLN A 398 1.47 14.28 -7.79
C GLN A 398 2.88 13.87 -7.33
N ALA A 399 3.05 12.63 -6.87
CA ALA A 399 4.36 12.11 -6.46
C ALA A 399 5.36 12.04 -7.62
N LEU A 400 4.88 11.83 -8.85
CA LEU A 400 5.71 11.87 -10.07
C LEU A 400 6.02 13.28 -10.58
N ASN A 401 5.54 14.34 -9.91
CA ASN A 401 5.51 15.71 -10.44
C ASN A 401 4.79 15.80 -11.80
N GLY A 402 3.81 14.92 -12.02
CA GLY A 402 3.01 14.84 -13.24
C GLY A 402 3.36 13.65 -14.14
N GLY A 403 2.81 13.70 -15.34
CA GLY A 403 3.02 12.76 -16.42
C GLY A 403 2.48 13.40 -17.70
N PHE A 404 2.75 12.80 -18.85
CA PHE A 404 2.17 13.27 -20.10
C PHE A 404 0.66 12.99 -20.08
N SER A 405 -0.15 14.01 -20.33
CA SER A 405 -1.62 13.88 -20.34
C SER A 405 -2.14 14.13 -21.74
N CYS A 406 -3.03 13.25 -22.22
CA CYS A 406 -3.69 13.40 -23.51
C CYS A 406 -5.10 12.82 -23.48
N ASP A 407 -5.93 13.17 -24.45
CA ASP A 407 -7.14 12.40 -24.75
C ASP A 407 -6.81 11.27 -25.75
N ALA A 408 -7.85 10.58 -26.22
CA ALA A 408 -7.71 9.49 -27.17
C ALA A 408 -7.18 9.95 -28.55
N GLU A 409 -7.46 11.18 -28.96
CA GLU A 409 -7.06 11.70 -30.28
C GLU A 409 -5.60 12.18 -30.26
N GLY A 410 -5.17 12.82 -29.16
CA GLY A 410 -3.82 13.32 -28.98
C GLY A 410 -2.76 12.24 -28.64
N LEU A 411 -3.18 10.99 -28.39
CA LEU A 411 -2.30 9.94 -27.86
C LEU A 411 -1.01 9.74 -28.68
N ALA A 412 -1.10 9.66 -30.00
CA ALA A 412 0.07 9.44 -30.86
C ALA A 412 1.10 10.58 -30.74
N ALA A 413 0.64 11.83 -30.79
CA ALA A 413 1.52 13.00 -30.68
C ALA A 413 2.17 13.08 -29.28
N THR A 414 1.41 12.75 -28.24
CA THR A 414 1.91 12.71 -26.88
C THR A 414 2.94 11.59 -26.68
N LEU A 415 2.75 10.42 -27.29
CA LEU A 415 3.73 9.33 -27.27
C LEU A 415 5.05 9.76 -27.92
N GLU A 416 5.03 10.41 -29.09
CA GLU A 416 6.26 10.92 -29.72
C GLU A 416 7.00 11.93 -28.82
N CYS A 417 6.27 12.85 -28.20
CA CYS A 417 6.84 13.79 -27.24
C CYS A 417 7.47 13.05 -26.03
N ALA A 418 6.77 12.05 -25.49
CA ALA A 418 7.26 11.24 -24.37
C ALA A 418 8.52 10.44 -24.74
N PHE A 419 8.63 9.92 -25.97
CA PHE A 419 9.84 9.27 -26.47
C PHE A 419 11.03 10.23 -26.56
N GLN A 420 10.81 11.50 -26.91
CA GLN A 420 11.87 12.50 -27.01
C GLN A 420 12.37 12.96 -25.63
N VAL A 421 11.47 13.11 -24.66
CA VAL A 421 11.82 13.56 -23.31
C VAL A 421 12.40 12.43 -22.45
N GLY A 422 11.91 11.20 -22.62
CA GLY A 422 12.31 10.06 -21.81
C GLY A 422 11.68 10.04 -20.40
N GLY A 423 12.03 9.02 -19.61
CA GLY A 423 11.43 8.73 -18.29
C GLY A 423 12.29 9.03 -17.08
N GLU A 424 13.45 9.71 -17.25
CA GLU A 424 14.43 9.93 -16.18
C GLU A 424 13.85 10.67 -14.97
N THR A 425 13.10 11.75 -15.22
CA THR A 425 12.43 12.52 -14.15
C THR A 425 11.37 11.71 -13.41
N SER A 426 10.63 10.85 -14.10
CA SER A 426 9.66 9.95 -13.46
C SER A 426 10.36 8.93 -12.56
N MET A 427 11.51 8.41 -12.99
CA MET A 427 12.30 7.44 -12.23
C MET A 427 12.90 8.04 -10.96
N GLU A 428 13.57 9.19 -11.05
CA GLU A 428 14.15 9.89 -9.89
C GLU A 428 13.09 10.24 -8.83
N ALA A 429 11.91 10.66 -9.28
CA ALA A 429 10.78 10.95 -8.40
C ALA A 429 10.33 9.72 -7.62
N VAL A 430 10.23 8.55 -8.26
CA VAL A 430 9.86 7.32 -7.55
C VAL A 430 10.99 6.78 -6.69
N GLU A 431 12.25 6.87 -7.10
CA GLU A 431 13.37 6.48 -6.24
C GLU A 431 13.35 7.26 -4.92
N THR A 432 13.14 8.58 -5.01
CA THR A 432 12.95 9.43 -3.83
C THR A 432 11.77 8.97 -2.98
N LEU A 433 10.64 8.64 -3.61
CA LEU A 433 9.44 8.14 -2.94
C LEU A 433 9.66 6.79 -2.24
N VAL A 434 10.41 5.87 -2.86
CA VAL A 434 10.76 4.55 -2.31
C VAL A 434 11.67 4.72 -1.10
N LEU A 435 12.73 5.52 -1.23
CA LEU A 435 13.66 5.81 -0.13
C LEU A 435 12.94 6.48 1.04
N ASP A 436 12.05 7.43 0.76
CA ASP A 436 11.27 8.09 1.80
C ASP A 436 10.30 7.13 2.51
N ALA A 437 9.65 6.23 1.76
CA ALA A 437 8.81 5.20 2.34
C ALA A 437 9.61 4.20 3.18
N GLN A 438 10.82 3.83 2.76
CA GLN A 438 11.73 2.98 3.54
C GLN A 438 12.13 3.64 4.85
N ARG A 439 12.53 4.92 4.81
CA ARG A 439 12.82 5.70 6.03
C ARG A 439 11.63 5.76 6.98
N GLY A 440 10.41 5.91 6.45
CA GLY A 440 9.18 5.88 7.25
C GLY A 440 8.97 4.54 7.97
N VAL A 441 9.17 3.43 7.26
CA VAL A 441 9.09 2.08 7.84
C VAL A 441 10.16 1.88 8.91
N GLU A 442 11.41 2.26 8.64
CA GLU A 442 12.52 2.17 9.59
C GLU A 442 12.25 2.99 10.85
N LYS A 443 11.71 4.20 10.67
CA LYS A 443 11.33 5.08 11.78
C LYS A 443 10.25 4.44 12.64
N VAL A 444 9.18 3.91 12.05
CA VAL A 444 8.13 3.21 12.80
C VAL A 444 8.69 1.98 13.51
N ALA A 445 9.54 1.18 12.85
CA ALA A 445 10.19 0.03 13.48
C ALA A 445 11.04 0.44 14.69
N ALA A 446 11.84 1.50 14.58
CA ALA A 446 12.64 2.02 15.69
C ALA A 446 11.77 2.49 16.87
N GLU A 447 10.63 3.13 16.59
CA GLU A 447 9.68 3.56 17.62
C GLU A 447 8.99 2.37 18.31
N VAL A 448 8.64 1.32 17.56
CA VAL A 448 8.15 0.05 18.12
C VAL A 448 9.19 -0.58 19.06
N LEU A 449 10.43 -0.75 18.58
CA LEU A 449 11.51 -1.36 19.36
C LEU A 449 11.85 -0.56 20.63
N ARG A 450 11.85 0.77 20.53
CA ARG A 450 12.03 1.65 21.70
C ARG A 450 10.90 1.50 22.71
N ALA A 451 9.66 1.33 22.25
CA ALA A 451 8.53 1.12 23.15
C ALA A 451 8.58 -0.24 23.85
N LEU A 452 9.07 -1.28 23.16
CA LEU A 452 9.25 -2.61 23.74
C LEU A 452 10.32 -2.61 24.85
N THR A 453 11.42 -1.88 24.68
CA THR A 453 12.48 -1.79 25.71
C THR A 453 12.06 -1.00 26.94
N LEU A 454 11.15 -0.02 26.80
CA LEU A 454 10.60 0.75 27.93
C LEU A 454 9.52 -0.02 28.72
N ALA A 455 8.93 -1.05 28.11
CA ALA A 455 7.88 -1.87 28.72
C ALA A 455 8.43 -3.13 29.41
N SER A 456 9.71 -3.46 29.19
CA SER A 456 10.46 -4.54 29.86
C SER A 456 11.07 -4.02 31.15
#